data_AF-A0A9D9MCP9-F1
#
_entry.id   AF-A0A9D9MCP9-F1
#
_cell.length_a   1.000
_cell.length_b   1.000
_cell.length_c   1.000
_cell.angle_alpha   90.00
_cell.angle_beta   90.00
_cell.angle_gamma   90.00
#
_symmetry.space_group_name_H-M   'P 1'
#
loop_
_entity.id
_entity.type
_entity.pdbx_description
1 polymer ?
#
loop_
_entity_poly.entity_id
_entity_poly.type
_entity_poly.pdbx_seq_one_letter_code
_entity_poly.pdbx_strand_id
1 'polypeptide(L)'
;GAIMGSGGMIVMDSSSCMVDVAKYFLQFTQAESCGKCTFCRIGTKRMMEILERITQGEGTMEDLELLEELADVVGKSSLCGLGQLAPNPVKTTLRYFKDEYIAHIKDKKCPAGVCKPLIKIEIENEKCKGCTACSKVCPVKAITGSVKQPHVIDPAKCIRCKMCIEKCKFGAIRVI
;
A
#
# COMPACT_ATOMS: atom_id res chain seq x y z
N GLY A 1 -5.95 -20.97 8.80
CA GLY A 1 -5.45 -21.93 7.81
C GLY A 1 -5.64 -21.35 6.43
N ALA A 2 -4.96 -21.87 5.42
CA ALA A 2 -5.17 -21.50 4.02
C ALA A 2 -6.18 -22.46 3.38
N ILE A 3 -7.06 -21.95 2.52
CA ILE A 3 -7.98 -22.77 1.72
C ILE A 3 -7.26 -23.11 0.41
N MET A 4 -7.14 -24.41 0.11
CA MET A 4 -6.57 -24.84 -1.17
C MET A 4 -7.69 -24.85 -2.23
N GLY A 5 -7.68 -23.83 -3.09
CA GLY A 5 -8.58 -23.72 -4.24
C GLY A 5 -8.01 -24.41 -5.48
N SER A 6 -7.70 -23.64 -6.52
CA SER A 6 -7.16 -24.12 -7.81
C SER A 6 -5.68 -24.54 -7.79
N GLY A 7 -5.02 -24.54 -6.63
CA GLY A 7 -3.58 -24.80 -6.51
C GLY A 7 -2.67 -23.63 -6.89
N GLY A 8 -3.22 -22.44 -7.14
CA GLY A 8 -2.43 -21.24 -7.39
C GLY A 8 -1.70 -20.73 -6.14
N MET A 9 -0.44 -20.35 -6.28
CA MET A 9 0.39 -19.81 -5.21
C MET A 9 1.04 -18.50 -5.66
N ILE A 10 0.98 -17.48 -4.79
CA ILE A 10 1.65 -16.19 -4.99
C ILE A 10 2.65 -16.04 -3.85
N VAL A 11 3.92 -15.79 -4.20
CA VAL A 11 4.99 -15.56 -3.23
C VAL A 11 5.29 -14.06 -3.20
N MET A 12 5.26 -13.48 -2.01
CA MET A 12 5.52 -12.06 -1.77
C MET A 12 6.63 -11.93 -0.74
N ASP A 13 7.49 -10.92 -0.92
CA ASP A 13 8.53 -10.58 0.04
C ASP A 13 8.15 -9.32 0.85
N SER A 14 9.09 -8.82 1.66
CA SER A 14 8.91 -7.61 2.47
C SER A 14 8.78 -6.30 1.67
N SER A 15 8.95 -6.34 0.35
CA SER A 15 8.70 -5.18 -0.54
C SER A 15 7.23 -5.07 -0.95
N SER A 16 6.38 -6.01 -0.51
CA SER A 16 4.93 -6.00 -0.74
C SER A 16 4.18 -5.51 0.49
N CYS A 17 3.35 -4.47 0.35
CA CYS A 17 2.50 -3.98 1.44
C CYS A 17 1.26 -4.86 1.58
N MET A 18 1.05 -5.50 2.74
CA MET A 18 -0.08 -6.42 2.92
C MET A 18 -1.43 -5.70 2.96
N VAL A 19 -1.46 -4.43 3.39
CA VAL A 19 -2.65 -3.57 3.32
C VAL A 19 -3.06 -3.32 1.87
N ASP A 20 -2.08 -3.02 1.00
CA ASP A 20 -2.31 -2.77 -0.43
C ASP A 20 -2.70 -4.06 -1.17
N VAL A 21 -2.11 -5.20 -0.80
CA VAL A 21 -2.47 -6.52 -1.31
C VAL A 21 -3.93 -6.87 -0.97
N ALA A 22 -4.35 -6.66 0.28
CA ALA A 22 -5.74 -6.88 0.67
C ALA A 22 -6.70 -5.99 -0.14
N LYS A 23 -6.34 -4.72 -0.35
CA LYS A 23 -7.09 -3.77 -1.17
C LYS A 23 -7.21 -4.24 -2.62
N TYR A 24 -6.11 -4.68 -3.23
CA TYR A 24 -6.08 -5.17 -4.61
C TYR A 24 -7.03 -6.36 -4.82
N PHE A 25 -6.94 -7.39 -3.97
CA PHE A 25 -7.82 -8.55 -4.09
C PHE A 25 -9.28 -8.20 -3.83
N LEU A 26 -9.55 -7.34 -2.85
CA LEU A 26 -10.91 -6.90 -2.56
C LEU A 26 -11.49 -6.08 -3.73
N GLN A 27 -10.70 -5.20 -4.35
CA GLN A 27 -11.09 -4.44 -5.53
C GLN A 27 -11.47 -5.37 -6.69
N PHE A 28 -10.67 -6.41 -6.94
CA PHE A 28 -11.00 -7.44 -7.93
C PHE A 28 -12.35 -8.11 -7.61
N THR A 29 -12.53 -8.60 -6.38
CA THR A 29 -13.79 -9.27 -6.00
C THR A 29 -15.01 -8.35 -6.08
N GLN A 30 -14.83 -7.05 -5.82
CA GLN A 30 -15.88 -6.05 -5.96
C GLN A 30 -16.28 -5.82 -7.41
N ALA A 31 -15.30 -5.80 -8.33
CA ALA A 31 -15.54 -5.64 -9.76
C ALA A 31 -16.31 -6.85 -10.34
N GLU A 32 -16.04 -8.05 -9.84
CA GLU A 32 -16.72 -9.30 -10.22
C GLU A 32 -18.04 -9.55 -9.47
N SER A 33 -18.47 -8.62 -8.60
CA SER A 33 -19.70 -8.78 -7.85
C SER A 33 -20.92 -8.74 -8.77
N CYS A 34 -21.77 -9.77 -8.72
CA CYS A 34 -23.04 -9.78 -9.45
C CYS A 34 -24.09 -8.80 -8.89
N GLY A 35 -23.81 -8.15 -7.76
CA GLY A 35 -24.66 -7.11 -7.17
C GLY A 35 -25.95 -7.59 -6.50
N LYS A 36 -26.20 -8.89 -6.42
CA LYS A 36 -27.48 -9.45 -5.93
C LYS A 36 -27.72 -9.27 -4.42
N CYS A 37 -26.70 -9.49 -3.58
CA CYS A 37 -26.85 -9.38 -2.12
C CYS A 37 -26.21 -8.09 -1.59
N THR A 38 -26.91 -7.44 -0.65
CA THR A 38 -26.48 -6.16 -0.07
C THR A 38 -25.15 -6.28 0.66
N PHE A 39 -24.94 -7.37 1.41
CA PHE A 39 -23.70 -7.61 2.16
C PHE A 39 -22.48 -7.67 1.26
N CYS A 40 -22.52 -8.42 0.15
CA CYS A 40 -21.44 -8.39 -0.82
C CYS A 40 -21.39 -7.01 -1.52
N ARG A 41 -22.45 -6.59 -2.23
CA ARG A 41 -22.43 -5.40 -3.08
C ARG A 41 -21.96 -4.13 -2.36
N ILE A 42 -22.46 -3.90 -1.15
CA ILE A 42 -22.20 -2.69 -0.37
C ILE A 42 -21.11 -2.92 0.67
N GLY A 43 -21.10 -4.07 1.35
CA GLY A 43 -20.13 -4.34 2.40
C GLY A 43 -18.70 -4.40 1.88
N THR A 44 -18.44 -5.08 0.75
CA THR A 44 -17.08 -5.09 0.17
C THR A 44 -16.67 -3.71 -0.35
N LYS A 45 -17.64 -2.87 -0.76
CA LYS A 45 -17.37 -1.48 -1.14
C LYS A 45 -16.94 -0.64 0.06
N ARG A 46 -17.64 -0.77 1.21
CA ARG A 46 -17.25 -0.08 2.46
C ARG A 46 -15.89 -0.51 2.95
N MET A 47 -15.58 -1.80 2.88
CA MET A 47 -14.26 -2.33 3.21
C MET A 47 -13.17 -1.76 2.28
N MET A 48 -13.44 -1.64 0.97
CA MET A 48 -12.50 -1.05 0.01
C MET A 48 -12.25 0.43 0.33
N GLU A 49 -13.29 1.22 0.59
CA GLU A 49 -13.17 2.64 0.97
C GLU A 49 -12.32 2.83 2.22
N ILE A 50 -12.43 1.94 3.21
CA ILE A 50 -11.57 1.95 4.41
C ILE A 50 -10.11 1.67 4.02
N LEU A 51 -9.85 0.62 3.24
CA LEU A 51 -8.48 0.29 2.81
C LEU A 51 -7.86 1.40 1.95
N GLU A 52 -8.65 2.10 1.14
CA GLU A 52 -8.23 3.29 0.42
C GLU A 52 -7.80 4.40 1.38
N ARG A 53 -8.63 4.76 2.37
CA ARG A 53 -8.26 5.74 3.40
C ARG A 53 -6.97 5.36 4.11
N ILE A 54 -6.83 4.11 4.55
CA ILE A 54 -5.62 3.61 5.24
C ILE A 54 -4.39 3.75 4.32
N THR A 55 -4.48 3.33 3.05
CA THR A 55 -3.35 3.42 2.11
C THR A 55 -3.04 4.84 1.64
N GLN A 56 -3.98 5.79 1.80
CA GLN A 56 -3.78 7.21 1.57
C GLN A 56 -3.26 7.98 2.80
N GLY A 57 -3.19 7.32 3.96
CA GLY A 57 -2.79 7.94 5.22
C GLY A 57 -3.90 8.72 5.92
N GLU A 58 -5.13 8.55 5.48
CA GLU A 58 -6.34 9.17 6.05
C GLU A 58 -7.11 8.23 6.98
N GLY A 59 -6.67 6.97 7.10
CA GLY A 59 -7.30 5.99 7.98
C GLY A 59 -7.14 6.29 9.47
N THR A 60 -8.12 5.84 10.25
CA THR A 60 -8.15 5.96 11.72
C THR A 60 -8.15 4.60 12.41
N MET A 61 -8.08 4.57 13.75
CA MET A 61 -8.16 3.31 14.50
C MET A 61 -9.58 2.73 14.47
N GLU A 62 -10.60 3.59 14.45
CA GLU A 62 -12.00 3.23 14.31
C GLU A 62 -12.27 2.58 12.94
N ASP A 63 -11.59 3.06 11.89
CA ASP A 63 -11.62 2.42 10.57
C ASP A 63 -11.14 0.96 10.63
N LEU A 64 -10.13 0.67 11.45
CA LEU A 64 -9.57 -0.69 11.60
C LEU A 64 -10.58 -1.64 12.29
N GLU A 65 -11.23 -1.15 13.34
CA GLU A 65 -12.26 -1.90 14.06
C GLU A 65 -13.48 -2.16 13.17
N LEU A 66 -13.94 -1.12 12.45
CA LEU A 66 -15.04 -1.23 11.50
C LEU A 66 -14.71 -2.19 10.35
N LEU A 67 -13.47 -2.17 9.86
CA LEU A 67 -13.02 -3.08 8.81
C LEU A 67 -13.09 -4.55 9.26
N GLU A 68 -12.69 -4.82 10.51
CA GLU A 68 -12.74 -6.16 11.11
C GLU A 68 -14.20 -6.64 11.25
N GLU A 69 -15.09 -5.79 11.75
CA GLU A 69 -16.52 -6.09 11.87
C GLU A 69 -17.17 -6.36 10.50
N LEU A 70 -16.94 -5.46 9.53
CA LEU A 70 -17.48 -5.60 8.18
C LEU A 70 -17.00 -6.89 7.51
N ALA A 71 -15.73 -7.22 7.63
CA ALA A 71 -15.17 -8.45 7.07
C ALA A 71 -15.87 -9.70 7.63
N ASP A 72 -16.25 -9.67 8.91
CA ASP A 72 -16.95 -10.75 9.57
C ASP A 72 -18.41 -10.86 9.13
N VAL A 73 -19.13 -9.74 9.06
CA VAL A 73 -20.54 -9.68 8.64
C VAL A 73 -20.70 -10.06 7.17
N VAL A 74 -19.84 -9.54 6.29
CA VAL A 74 -19.87 -9.83 4.85
C VAL A 74 -19.65 -11.32 4.60
N GLY A 75 -18.69 -11.93 5.31
CA GLY A 75 -18.38 -13.35 5.16
C GLY A 75 -19.52 -14.27 5.59
N LYS A 76 -20.24 -13.92 6.67
CA LYS A 76 -21.32 -14.73 7.22
C LYS A 76 -22.66 -14.54 6.50
N SER A 77 -22.92 -13.35 5.97
CA SER A 77 -24.26 -12.95 5.50
C SER A 77 -24.40 -12.91 3.97
N SER A 78 -23.32 -13.15 3.22
CA SER A 78 -23.37 -13.19 1.75
C SER A 78 -24.02 -14.46 1.20
N LEU A 79 -24.76 -14.32 0.10
CA LEU A 79 -25.57 -15.40 -0.48
C LEU A 79 -24.75 -16.49 -1.21
N CYS A 80 -23.57 -16.17 -1.72
CA CYS A 80 -22.77 -17.10 -2.53
C CYS A 80 -21.30 -17.12 -2.08
N GLY A 81 -20.56 -18.12 -2.54
CA GLY A 81 -19.15 -18.32 -2.20
C GLY A 81 -18.25 -17.14 -2.52
N LEU A 82 -18.53 -16.37 -3.58
CA LEU A 82 -17.78 -15.15 -3.90
C LEU A 82 -17.85 -14.15 -2.74
N GLY A 83 -19.07 -13.80 -2.31
CA GLY A 83 -19.27 -12.82 -1.24
C GLY A 83 -18.80 -13.33 0.13
N GLN A 84 -18.95 -14.63 0.39
CA GLN A 84 -18.49 -15.26 1.64
C GLN A 84 -16.96 -15.25 1.77
N LEU A 85 -16.25 -15.41 0.65
CA LEU A 85 -14.78 -15.47 0.61
C LEU A 85 -14.12 -14.12 0.28
N ALA A 86 -14.85 -13.15 -0.26
CA ALA A 86 -14.38 -11.80 -0.54
C ALA A 86 -13.63 -11.11 0.62
N PRO A 87 -14.05 -11.22 1.89
CA PRO A 87 -13.33 -10.58 2.99
C PRO A 87 -12.06 -11.34 3.43
N ASN A 88 -11.76 -12.53 2.90
CA ASN A 88 -10.63 -13.34 3.37
C ASN A 88 -9.25 -12.68 3.26
N PRO A 89 -8.91 -11.95 2.19
CA PRO A 89 -7.66 -11.20 2.13
C PRO A 89 -7.54 -10.26 3.33
N VAL A 90 -8.59 -9.49 3.62
CA VAL A 90 -8.63 -8.56 4.76
C VAL A 90 -8.50 -9.28 6.10
N LYS A 91 -9.28 -10.34 6.34
CA LYS A 91 -9.22 -11.09 7.61
C LYS A 91 -7.83 -11.68 7.86
N THR A 92 -7.19 -12.17 6.80
CA THR A 92 -5.89 -12.82 6.89
C THR A 92 -4.80 -11.79 7.14
N THR A 93 -4.79 -10.67 6.41
CA THR A 93 -3.80 -9.60 6.60
C THR A 93 -3.98 -8.90 7.94
N LEU A 94 -5.22 -8.69 8.42
CA LEU A 94 -5.47 -8.19 9.78
C LEU A 94 -4.94 -9.14 10.85
N ARG A 95 -5.01 -10.45 10.64
CA ARG A 95 -4.53 -11.44 11.61
C ARG A 95 -3.01 -11.50 11.71
N TYR A 96 -2.31 -11.48 10.57
CA TYR A 96 -0.87 -11.74 10.52
C TYR A 96 -0.02 -10.47 10.37
N PHE A 97 -0.60 -9.39 9.87
CA PHE A 97 0.10 -8.14 9.54
C PHE A 97 -0.59 -6.91 10.13
N LYS A 98 -1.27 -7.06 11.28
CA LYS A 98 -1.96 -5.94 11.97
C LYS A 98 -1.05 -4.74 12.19
N ASP A 99 0.22 -4.99 12.48
CA ASP A 99 1.22 -3.96 12.71
C ASP A 99 1.44 -3.07 11.48
N GLU A 100 1.32 -3.62 10.25
CA GLU A 100 1.38 -2.82 9.03
C GLU A 100 0.20 -1.86 8.94
N TYR A 101 -1.02 -2.28 9.29
CA TYR A 101 -2.19 -1.39 9.33
C TYR A 101 -1.98 -0.26 10.34
N ILE A 102 -1.47 -0.59 11.53
CA ILE A 102 -1.19 0.39 12.59
C ILE A 102 -0.12 1.39 12.13
N ALA A 103 0.94 0.95 11.46
CA ALA A 103 1.97 1.84 10.91
C ALA A 103 1.40 2.81 9.85
N HIS A 104 0.46 2.36 9.02
CA HIS A 104 -0.22 3.23 8.06
C HIS A 104 -1.10 4.28 8.76
N ILE A 105 -1.77 3.89 9.85
CA ILE A 105 -2.71 4.74 10.60
C ILE A 105 -1.98 5.74 11.51
N LYS A 106 -1.07 5.25 12.38
CA LYS A 106 -0.42 6.05 13.43
C LYS A 106 0.84 6.72 12.93
N ASP A 107 1.74 5.97 12.31
CA ASP A 107 3.06 6.47 11.90
C ASP A 107 3.01 7.18 10.54
N LYS A 108 1.87 7.09 9.84
CA LYS A 108 1.67 7.59 8.48
C LYS A 108 2.80 7.13 7.56
N LYS A 109 3.17 5.86 7.71
CA LYS A 109 4.29 5.23 7.01
C LYS A 109 3.88 3.88 6.45
N CYS A 110 4.36 3.58 5.24
CA CYS A 110 4.24 2.24 4.64
C CYS A 110 5.55 1.47 4.85
N PRO A 111 5.60 0.41 5.68
CA PRO A 111 6.83 -0.33 5.95
C PRO A 111 7.48 -0.93 4.69
N ALA A 112 6.65 -1.40 3.74
CA ALA A 112 7.10 -1.93 2.45
C ALA A 112 7.43 -0.85 1.41
N GLY A 113 7.14 0.43 1.70
CA GLY A 113 7.42 1.55 0.80
C GLY A 113 6.57 1.57 -0.48
N VAL A 114 5.41 0.90 -0.50
CA VAL A 114 4.54 0.77 -1.69
C VAL A 114 3.54 1.93 -1.80
N CYS A 115 2.86 2.29 -0.72
CA CYS A 115 1.80 3.29 -0.71
C CYS A 115 2.38 4.71 -0.87
N LYS A 116 2.23 5.30 -2.07
CA LYS A 116 2.84 6.59 -2.42
C LYS A 116 2.58 7.71 -1.41
N PRO A 117 1.37 7.91 -0.86
CA PRO A 117 1.14 9.01 0.10
C PRO A 117 1.93 8.85 1.41
N LEU A 118 2.33 7.62 1.74
CA LEU A 118 2.93 7.22 3.02
C LEU A 118 4.44 7.00 2.94
N ILE A 119 5.09 7.43 1.86
CA ILE A 119 6.53 7.31 1.70
C ILE A 119 7.19 8.67 1.56
N LYS A 120 8.40 8.77 2.07
CA LYS A 120 9.34 9.86 1.83
C LYS A 120 10.54 9.30 1.08
N ILE A 121 11.14 10.12 0.22
CA ILE A 121 12.33 9.74 -0.53
C ILE A 121 13.43 10.71 -0.13
N GLU A 122 14.52 10.17 0.40
CA GLU A 122 15.65 10.94 0.90
C GLU A 122 16.95 10.45 0.28
N ILE A 123 17.92 11.36 0.16
CA ILE A 123 19.26 11.07 -0.34
C ILE A 123 20.22 11.01 0.83
N GLU A 124 20.95 9.90 0.94
CA GLU A 124 22.02 9.73 1.91
C GLU A 124 23.27 10.51 1.46
N ASN A 125 23.63 11.53 2.22
CA ASN A 125 24.75 12.41 1.89
C ASN A 125 26.08 11.64 1.75
N GLU A 126 26.31 10.63 2.59
CA GLU A 126 27.55 9.85 2.62
C GLU A 126 27.78 9.01 1.35
N LYS A 127 26.69 8.50 0.77
CA LYS A 127 26.74 7.66 -0.44
C LYS A 127 26.61 8.47 -1.73
N CYS A 128 26.02 9.67 -1.67
CA CYS A 128 25.78 10.50 -2.83
C CYS A 128 27.08 11.11 -3.38
N LYS A 129 27.48 10.73 -4.60
CA LYS A 129 28.65 11.29 -5.28
C LYS A 129 28.38 12.56 -6.10
N GLY A 130 27.15 13.08 -6.06
CA GLY A 130 26.80 14.30 -6.78
C GLY A 130 26.85 14.18 -8.31
N CYS A 131 26.47 13.03 -8.88
CA CYS A 131 26.54 12.76 -10.32
C CYS A 131 25.42 13.41 -11.15
N THR A 132 24.43 14.06 -10.51
CA THR A 132 23.27 14.74 -11.12
C THR A 132 22.25 13.85 -11.86
N ALA A 133 22.47 12.53 -11.95
CA ALA A 133 21.57 11.63 -12.67
C ALA A 133 20.14 11.62 -12.11
N CYS A 134 20.00 11.65 -10.78
CA CYS A 134 18.69 11.71 -10.11
C CYS A 134 17.93 13.00 -10.42
N SER A 135 18.63 14.14 -10.49
CA SER A 135 18.03 15.43 -10.82
C SER A 135 17.52 15.48 -12.27
N LYS A 136 18.29 14.91 -13.22
CA LYS A 136 17.93 14.91 -14.65
C LYS A 136 16.68 14.08 -14.96
N VAL A 137 16.45 12.99 -14.22
CA VAL A 137 15.29 12.11 -14.43
C VAL A 137 14.04 12.57 -13.65
N CYS A 138 14.15 13.56 -12.78
CA CYS A 138 13.03 14.00 -11.96
C CYS A 138 12.00 14.79 -12.80
N PRO A 139 10.77 14.28 -13.01
CA PRO A 139 9.80 14.93 -13.88
C PRO A 139 9.30 16.27 -13.34
N VAL A 140 9.33 16.44 -12.01
CA VAL A 140 8.86 17.63 -11.29
C VAL A 140 10.00 18.51 -10.78
N LYS A 141 11.25 18.22 -11.16
CA LYS A 141 12.46 18.95 -10.74
C LYS A 141 12.51 19.19 -9.22
N ALA A 142 12.13 18.17 -8.45
CA ALA A 142 12.13 18.21 -6.98
C ALA A 142 13.51 18.00 -6.35
N ILE A 143 14.56 17.77 -7.15
CA ILE A 143 15.91 17.48 -6.64
C ILE A 143 16.82 18.66 -6.91
N THR A 144 17.48 19.16 -5.89
CA THR A 144 18.48 20.24 -5.97
C THR A 144 19.86 19.70 -5.59
N GLY A 145 20.91 20.32 -6.12
CA GLY A 145 22.29 19.90 -5.87
C GLY A 145 23.22 20.30 -7.02
N SER A 146 24.50 20.45 -6.73
CA SER A 146 25.54 20.75 -7.71
C SER A 146 26.45 19.54 -7.93
N VAL A 147 27.25 19.60 -9.00
CA VAL A 147 28.19 18.53 -9.34
C VAL A 147 29.18 18.32 -8.19
N LYS A 148 29.43 17.04 -7.84
CA LYS A 148 30.28 16.61 -6.70
C LYS A 148 29.76 17.01 -5.31
N GLN A 149 28.54 17.54 -5.19
CA GLN A 149 27.89 17.80 -3.91
C GLN A 149 26.69 16.85 -3.70
N PRO A 150 26.39 16.47 -2.45
CA PRO A 150 25.16 15.74 -2.13
C PRO A 150 23.93 16.49 -2.62
N HIS A 151 23.01 15.73 -3.22
CA HIS A 151 21.74 16.27 -3.70
C HIS A 151 20.69 16.14 -2.61
N VAL A 152 19.69 17.03 -2.62
CA VAL A 152 18.58 17.07 -1.67
C VAL A 152 17.27 16.98 -2.44
N ILE A 153 16.32 16.21 -1.92
CA ILE A 153 14.97 16.11 -2.48
C ILE A 153 14.06 17.04 -1.68
N ASP A 154 13.35 17.92 -2.37
CA ASP A 154 12.27 18.73 -1.82
C ASP A 154 11.01 17.86 -1.66
N PRO A 155 10.61 17.54 -0.41
CA PRO A 155 9.47 16.66 -0.16
C PRO A 155 8.14 17.29 -0.58
N ALA A 156 8.04 18.62 -0.64
CA ALA A 156 6.82 19.31 -1.07
C ALA A 156 6.58 19.20 -2.57
N LYS A 157 7.65 19.11 -3.37
CA LYS A 157 7.56 18.94 -4.84
C LYS A 157 7.57 17.47 -5.27
N CYS A 158 8.11 16.57 -4.44
CA CYS A 158 8.30 15.18 -4.81
C CYS A 158 6.97 14.43 -4.98
N ILE A 159 6.68 13.98 -6.20
CA ILE A 159 5.52 13.11 -6.51
C ILE A 159 5.79 11.62 -6.24
N ARG A 160 6.94 11.29 -5.65
CA ARG A 160 7.30 9.94 -5.18
C ARG A 160 7.22 8.87 -6.28
N CYS A 161 7.60 9.23 -7.50
CA CYS A 161 7.59 8.35 -8.67
C CYS A 161 8.71 7.31 -8.72
N LYS A 162 9.67 7.36 -7.78
CA LYS A 162 10.82 6.44 -7.63
C LYS A 162 11.84 6.40 -8.79
N MET A 163 11.64 7.15 -9.88
CA MET A 163 12.60 7.21 -11.01
C MET A 163 14.03 7.59 -10.61
N CYS A 164 14.18 8.44 -9.59
CA CYS A 164 15.50 8.82 -9.07
C CYS A 164 16.25 7.65 -8.43
N ILE A 165 15.52 6.73 -7.77
CA ILE A 165 16.07 5.55 -7.12
C ILE A 165 16.61 4.59 -8.19
N GLU A 166 15.82 4.30 -9.21
CA GLU A 166 16.23 3.42 -10.33
C GLU A 166 17.47 3.92 -11.08
N LYS A 167 17.65 5.24 -11.19
CA LYS A 167 18.83 5.83 -11.83
C LYS A 167 20.04 5.95 -10.91
N CYS A 168 19.90 5.80 -9.60
CA CYS A 168 20.99 5.96 -8.67
C CYS A 168 21.87 4.70 -8.61
N LYS A 169 22.98 4.70 -9.37
CA LYS A 169 23.97 3.61 -9.38
C LYS A 169 24.72 3.41 -8.04
N PHE A 170 24.61 4.36 -7.12
CA PHE A 170 25.33 4.36 -5.85
C PHE A 170 24.48 3.88 -4.66
N GLY A 171 23.20 3.56 -4.89
CA GLY A 171 22.29 3.18 -3.80
C GLY A 171 22.15 4.26 -2.71
N ALA A 172 22.29 5.53 -3.12
CA ALA A 172 22.31 6.68 -2.21
C ALA A 172 20.91 7.27 -1.93
N ILE A 173 19.84 6.66 -2.44
CA ILE A 173 18.47 7.18 -2.28
C ILE A 173 17.64 6.10 -1.60
N ARG A 174 17.02 6.42 -0.46
CA ARG A 174 16.19 5.50 0.32
C ARG A 174 14.73 5.95 0.35
N VAL A 175 13.84 4.98 0.49
CA VAL A 175 12.43 5.19 0.82
C VAL A 175 12.29 5.06 2.33
N ILE A 176 11.64 6.04 2.95
CA ILE A 176 11.41 6.12 4.41
C ILE A 176 9.92 6.20 4.68
#